data_AF-A0A377TK15-F1
#
_entry.id   AF-A0A377TK15-F1
#
_cell.length_a   1.000
_cell.length_b   1.000
_cell.length_c   1.000
_cell.angle_alpha   90.00
_cell.angle_beta   90.00
_cell.angle_gamma   90.00
#
_symmetry.space_group_name_H-M   'P 1'
#
loop_
_entity.id
_entity.type
_entity.pdbx_description
1 polymer ?
#
loop_
_entity_poly.entity_id
_entity_poly.type
_entity_poly.pdbx_seq_one_letter_code
_entity_poly.pdbx_strand_id
1 'polypeptide(L)' 'MGINQIAALLKKSNKTISAQKNSAMRRLSLRSNAEMYAWINSAQGMQELNINSAYGEQMEWKKIVQPAMSPS' A
#
# COMPACT_ATOMS: atom_id res chain seq x y z
N MET A 1 0.15 -5.58 -5.91
CA MET A 1 -0.34 -4.36 -6.59
C MET A 1 0.80 -3.69 -7.34
N GLY A 2 0.56 -3.30 -8.59
CA GLY A 2 1.52 -2.57 -9.41
C GLY A 2 1.39 -1.05 -9.26
N ILE A 3 2.46 -0.31 -9.59
CA ILE A 3 2.50 1.17 -9.56
C ILE A 3 1.38 1.79 -10.43
N ASN A 4 1.07 1.16 -11.56
CA ASN A 4 -0.01 1.59 -12.46
C ASN A 4 -1.40 1.54 -11.81
N GLN A 5 -1.68 0.53 -10.98
CA GLN A 5 -2.96 0.42 -10.27
C GLN A 5 -3.11 1.51 -9.22
N ILE A 6 -2.02 1.81 -8.50
CA ILE A 6 -1.97 2.89 -7.50
C ILE A 6 -2.13 4.26 -8.18
N ALA A 7 -1.46 4.46 -9.31
CA ALA A 7 -1.56 5.67 -10.11
C ALA A 7 -3.01 5.93 -10.57
N ALA A 8 -3.69 4.90 -11.06
CA ALA A 8 -5.10 4.99 -11.46
C ALA A 8 -6.03 5.31 -10.28
N LEU A 9 -5.90 4.57 -9.16
CA LEU A 9 -6.72 4.78 -7.96
C LEU A 9 -6.54 6.20 -7.38
N LEU A 10 -5.31 6.69 -7.32
CA LEU A 10 -4.99 8.00 -6.76
C LEU A 10 -5.10 9.15 -7.76
N LYS A 11 -5.47 8.87 -9.02
CA LYS A 11 -5.51 9.85 -10.12
C LYS A 11 -4.19 10.65 -10.22
N LYS A 12 -3.05 9.96 -10.11
CA LYS A 12 -1.70 10.56 -10.15
C LYS A 12 -0.84 9.88 -11.21
N SER A 13 0.18 10.58 -11.71
CA SER A 13 1.12 9.99 -12.67
C SER A 13 1.95 8.87 -12.03
N ASN A 14 2.32 7.87 -12.83
CA ASN A 14 3.24 6.81 -12.39
C ASN A 14 4.58 7.35 -11.87
N LYS A 15 5.07 8.45 -12.46
CA LYS A 15 6.30 9.14 -12.00
C LYS A 15 6.13 9.66 -10.59
N THR A 16 4.99 10.29 -10.29
CA THR A 16 4.67 10.81 -8.95
C THR A 16 4.60 9.67 -7.93
N ILE A 17 3.87 8.60 -8.24
CA ILE A 17 3.75 7.44 -7.35
C ILE A 17 5.13 6.80 -7.08
N SER A 18 5.94 6.64 -8.12
CA SER A 18 7.29 6.09 -8.00
C SER A 18 8.19 6.97 -7.12
N ALA A 19 8.14 8.30 -7.31
CA ALA A 19 8.90 9.24 -6.49
C ALA A 19 8.47 9.21 -5.02
N GLN A 20 7.17 9.13 -4.76
CA GLN A 20 6.63 9.02 -3.40
C GLN A 20 7.05 7.73 -2.73
N LYS A 21 6.96 6.60 -3.44
CA LYS A 21 7.45 5.31 -2.94
C LYS A 21 8.94 5.36 -2.60
N ASN A 22 9.78 5.90 -3.49
CA ASN A 22 11.22 6.01 -3.24
C ASN A 22 11.54 6.94 -2.06
N SER A 23 10.80 8.05 -1.92
CA SER A 23 10.91 8.95 -0.78
C SER A 23 10.57 8.24 0.54
N ALA A 24 9.48 7.47 0.56
CA ALA A 24 9.08 6.69 1.73
C ALA A 24 10.12 5.61 2.07
N MET A 25 10.58 4.83 1.09
CA MET A 25 11.61 3.81 1.29
C MET A 25 12.89 4.43 1.85
N ARG A 26 13.33 5.60 1.36
CA ARG A 26 14.51 6.30 1.88
C ARG A 26 14.31 6.78 3.32
N ARG A 27 13.15 7.36 3.65
CA ARG A 27 12.85 7.82 5.01
C ARG A 27 12.86 6.67 6.02
N LEU A 28 12.40 5.50 5.60
CA LEU A 28 12.32 4.29 6.42
C LEU A 28 13.58 3.41 6.30
N SER A 29 14.60 3.85 5.55
CA SER A 29 15.83 3.09 5.27
C SER A 29 15.61 1.70 4.67
N LEU A 30 14.53 1.51 3.92
CA LEU A 30 14.18 0.26 3.22
C LEU A 30 14.90 0.18 1.88
N ARG A 31 15.47 -0.98 1.58
CA ARG A 31 16.29 -1.25 0.39
C ARG A 31 15.56 -2.08 -0.67
N SER A 32 14.44 -2.72 -0.32
CA SER A 32 13.69 -3.54 -1.25
C SER A 32 12.18 -3.46 -1.05
N ASN A 33 11.43 -3.88 -2.08
CA ASN A 33 9.98 -4.04 -1.97
C ASN A 33 9.61 -5.08 -0.90
N ALA A 34 10.42 -6.14 -0.75
CA ALA A 34 10.18 -7.18 0.26
C ALA A 34 10.27 -6.59 1.66
N GLU A 35 11.30 -5.79 1.94
CA GLU A 35 11.45 -5.08 3.22
C GLU A 35 10.31 -4.08 3.45
N MET A 36 9.85 -3.38 2.40
CA MET A 36 8.69 -2.50 2.50
C MET A 36 7.43 -3.27 2.89
N TYR A 37 7.16 -4.41 2.28
CA TYR A 37 6.02 -5.25 2.66
C TYR A 37 6.16 -5.80 4.08
N ALA A 38 7.36 -6.21 4.49
CA ALA A 38 7.62 -6.67 5.86
C ALA A 38 7.37 -5.54 6.88
N TRP A 39 7.85 -4.32 6.60
CA TRP A 39 7.67 -3.15 7.47
C TRP A 39 6.19 -2.78 7.62
N ILE A 40 5.42 -2.74 6.53
CA ILE A 40 3.97 -2.42 6.57
C ILE A 40 3.19 -3.41 7.46
N ASN A 41 3.58 -4.68 7.46
CA ASN A 41 2.93 -5.72 8.27
C ASN A 41 3.53 -5.87 9.68
N SER A 42 4.54 -5.05 10.03
CA SER A 42 5.13 -5.05 11.37
C SER A 42 4.29 -4.26 12.37
N ALA A 43 4.48 -4.53 13.66
CA ALA A 43 3.82 -3.75 14.72
C ALA A 43 4.14 -2.25 14.65
N GLN A 44 5.41 -1.91 14.38
CA GLN A 44 5.85 -0.52 14.22
C GLN A 44 5.17 0.14 13.01
N GLY A 45 5.19 -0.51 11.84
CA GLY A 45 4.57 0.03 10.63
C GLY A 45 3.07 0.24 10.79
N MET A 46 2.36 -0.70 11.43
CA MET A 46 0.93 -0.55 11.72
C MET A 46 0.62 0.61 12.68
N GLN A 47 1.46 0.83 13.68
CA GLN A 47 1.33 1.98 14.60
C GLN A 47 1.62 3.31 13.89
N GLU A 48 2.75 3.43 13.19
CA GLU A 48 3.15 4.67 12.53
C GLU A 48 2.21 5.08 11.40
N LEU A 49 1.68 4.11 10.66
CA LEU A 49 0.67 4.37 9.62
C LEU A 49 -0.72 4.64 10.19
N ASN A 50 -0.89 4.54 11.51
CA ASN A 50 -2.16 4.72 12.21
C ASN A 50 -3.32 3.92 11.59
N ILE A 51 -3.02 2.73 11.06
CA ILE A 51 -3.99 1.92 10.31
C ILE A 51 -5.21 1.59 11.18
N ASN A 52 -4.98 1.39 12.49
CA ASN A 52 -6.02 1.03 13.45
C ASN A 52 -6.96 2.19 13.85
N SER A 53 -6.54 3.46 13.72
CA SER A 53 -7.39 4.60 14.09
C SER A 53 -8.00 5.32 12.88
N ALA A 54 -7.38 5.22 11.69
CA ALA A 54 -7.94 5.82 10.48
C ALA A 54 -9.11 5.01 9.91
N TYR A 55 -9.16 3.70 10.18
CA TYR A 55 -10.19 2.77 9.72
C TYR A 55 -10.48 1.79 10.85
N GLY A 56 -11.56 2.06 11.61
CA GLY A 56 -12.03 1.15 12.65
C GLY A 56 -12.18 -0.28 12.10
N GLU A 57 -11.73 -1.23 12.92
CA GLU A 57 -11.72 -2.69 12.70
C GLU A 57 -11.06 -3.22 11.42
N GLN A 58 -10.21 -4.23 11.63
CA GLN A 58 -9.42 -4.87 10.60
C GLN A 58 -10.25 -5.40 9.43
N MET A 59 -9.66 -5.34 8.23
CA MET A 59 -9.87 -6.25 7.08
C MET A 59 -10.77 -5.83 5.90
N GLU A 60 -10.82 -4.55 5.50
CA GLU A 60 -11.40 -4.20 4.19
C GLU A 60 -10.40 -4.28 3.01
N TRP A 61 -9.08 -4.11 3.23
CA TRP A 61 -8.10 -4.13 2.14
C TRP A 61 -7.85 -5.52 1.52
N LYS A 62 -8.19 -6.61 2.23
CA LYS A 62 -8.18 -7.98 1.65
C LYS A 62 -9.34 -8.23 0.68
N LYS A 63 -10.45 -7.48 0.76
CA LYS A 63 -11.60 -7.68 -0.13
C LYS A 63 -11.37 -7.18 -1.55
N ILE A 64 -10.41 -6.28 -1.77
CA ILE A 64 -10.12 -5.68 -3.09
C ILE A 64 -9.44 -6.69 -4.06
N VAL A 65 -9.20 -7.94 -3.62
CA VAL A 65 -8.59 -9.01 -4.44
C VAL A 65 -9.61 -10.08 -4.89
N GLN A 66 -10.92 -9.80 -4.83
CA GLN A 66 -11.89 -10.60 -5.60
C GLN A 66 -12.19 -9.87 -6.91
N PRO A 67 -11.64 -10.32 -8.06
CA PRO A 67 -12.22 -9.94 -9.33
C PRO A 67 -13.64 -10.52 -9.33
N ALA A 68 -14.63 -9.64 -9.46
CA ALA A 68 -15.97 -10.05 -9.82
C ALA A 68 -15.90 -10.68 -11.22
N MET A 69 -15.55 -11.97 -11.27
CA MET A 69 -15.96 -12.82 -12.38
C MET A 69 -17.42 -13.13 -12.15
N SER A 70 -18.28 -12.34 -12.81
CA SER A 70 -19.67 -12.70 -13.04
C SER A 70 -19.72 -14.04 -13.79
N PRO A 71 -20.46 -15.06 -13.31
CA PRO A 71 -20.96 -16.09 -14.17
C PRO A 71 -22.36 -15.69 -14.67
N SER A 72 -22.42 -15.55 -16.00
CA SER A 72 -23.56 -15.76 -16.92
C SER A 72 -24.85 -14.97 -16.69
#